data_AF-B4FEJ3-F1
#
_entry.id   AF-B4FEJ3-F1
#
_cell.length_a   1.000
_cell.length_b   1.000
_cell.length_c   1.000
_cell.angle_alpha   90.00
_cell.angle_beta   90.00
_cell.angle_gamma   90.00
#
_symmetry.space_group_name_H-M   'P 1'
#
loop_
_entity.id
_entity.type
_entity.pdbx_description
1 polymer ?
#
loop_
_entity_poly.entity_id
_entity_poly.type
_entity_poly.pdbx_seq_one_letter_code
_entity_poly.pdbx_strand_id
1 'polypeptide(L)'
;MTGTMEHYVKKLRHYAGGLPLVAAEYGASEGWVGANVEPETPPESATFTVLPDIAYFEFIPLKAATGHGGGTAGDTCYAEAEPEPVGLTEVTVGEHYEVVVTTFAGLYRYRLGDVVQVAGFYNSTPKLKFVCRRNLLLSINIDKSSEQDLQLAVDSAAKVLAAEKLEVVDYSSHAEVSRDPGHYVVFWELNADAGDDVLQSCCDELDRAFADPGYVGSRRARGIGPLELRVLQRGTFQKVLRHYLSLGAPVSQFKSPRCVGRANNSGVLQILSANVVKAFFSAAYD
;
A
#
# COMPACT_ATOMS: atom_id res chain seq x y z
N MET A 1 9.86 -6.83 7.29
CA MET A 1 8.41 -6.59 7.24
C MET A 1 8.18 -5.08 7.19
N THR A 2 8.23 -4.50 6.00
CA THR A 2 8.10 -3.05 5.75
C THR A 2 7.06 -2.82 4.65
N GLY A 3 6.56 -1.60 4.51
CA GLY A 3 5.56 -1.25 3.49
C GLY A 3 4.26 -2.03 3.66
N THR A 4 3.75 -2.63 2.58
CA THR A 4 2.45 -3.35 2.55
C THR A 4 2.34 -4.52 3.54
N MET A 5 3.48 -5.00 4.04
CA MET A 5 3.61 -6.10 5.00
C MET A 5 3.60 -5.63 6.46
N GLU A 6 3.69 -4.33 6.72
CA GLU A 6 3.72 -3.75 8.07
C GLU A 6 2.46 -4.10 8.88
N HIS A 7 1.30 -4.21 8.21
CA HIS A 7 0.04 -4.72 8.78
C HIS A 7 0.21 -6.02 9.59
N TYR A 8 1.06 -6.93 9.12
CA TYR A 8 1.24 -8.24 9.74
C TYR A 8 2.16 -8.20 10.97
N VAL A 9 2.90 -7.10 11.20
CA VAL A 9 3.89 -6.99 12.27
C VAL A 9 3.25 -7.21 13.64
N LYS A 10 2.07 -6.62 13.89
CA LYS A 10 1.36 -6.80 15.17
C LYS A 10 1.02 -8.26 15.45
N LYS A 11 0.51 -8.99 14.45
CA LYS A 11 0.18 -10.42 14.55
C LYS A 11 1.43 -11.28 14.71
N LEU A 12 2.47 -10.97 13.94
CA LEU A 12 3.75 -11.69 14.06
C LEU A 12 4.36 -11.51 15.45
N ARG A 13 4.32 -10.31 16.03
CA ARG A 13 4.79 -10.10 17.42
C ARG A 13 4.04 -10.95 18.43
N HIS A 14 2.72 -11.10 18.27
CA HIS A 14 1.92 -11.98 19.14
C HIS A 14 2.43 -13.43 19.10
N TYR A 15 2.63 -14.00 17.91
CA TYR A 15 3.11 -15.37 17.76
C TYR A 15 4.61 -15.54 18.06
N ALA A 16 5.42 -14.52 17.78
CA ALA A 16 6.84 -14.49 18.06
C ALA A 16 7.15 -14.32 19.55
N GLY A 17 6.18 -13.83 20.34
CA GLY A 17 6.30 -13.54 21.77
C GLY A 17 7.27 -12.38 22.04
N GLY A 18 8.56 -12.69 22.08
CA GLY A 18 9.65 -11.73 22.30
C GLY A 18 10.81 -11.85 21.31
N LEU A 19 10.69 -12.70 20.28
CA LEU A 19 11.73 -12.81 19.26
C LEU A 19 11.80 -11.52 18.42
N PRO A 20 13.00 -10.97 18.17
CA PRO A 20 13.17 -9.82 17.29
C PRO A 20 12.69 -10.11 15.88
N LEU A 21 11.86 -9.21 15.33
CA LEU A 21 11.44 -9.27 13.94
C LEU A 21 12.43 -8.46 13.10
N VAL A 22 13.22 -9.14 12.28
CA VAL A 22 14.28 -8.52 11.48
C VAL A 22 13.81 -8.31 10.04
N ALA A 23 13.90 -7.08 9.53
CA ALA A 23 13.79 -6.79 8.11
C ALA A 23 15.19 -6.86 7.50
N ALA A 24 15.53 -7.97 6.84
CA ALA A 24 16.91 -8.24 6.42
C ALA A 24 17.34 -7.46 5.18
N GLU A 25 16.52 -7.48 4.12
CA GLU A 25 16.94 -7.05 2.79
C GLU A 25 15.82 -6.30 2.07
N TYR A 26 16.22 -5.48 1.11
CA TYR A 26 15.36 -4.77 0.18
C TYR A 26 15.77 -5.11 -1.25
N GLY A 27 14.83 -5.71 -1.98
CA GLY A 27 15.00 -6.10 -3.37
C GLY A 27 13.65 -6.29 -4.07
N ALA A 28 13.73 -6.41 -5.39
CA ALA A 28 12.61 -6.63 -6.29
C ALA A 28 12.96 -7.73 -7.31
N SER A 29 12.01 -8.11 -8.15
CA SER A 29 12.25 -9.10 -9.22
C SER A 29 13.28 -8.61 -10.24
N GLU A 30 13.41 -7.29 -10.38
CA GLU A 30 14.34 -6.57 -11.25
C GLU A 30 15.78 -6.56 -10.71
N GLY A 31 15.97 -6.79 -9.40
CA GLY A 31 17.27 -6.79 -8.76
C GLY A 31 17.23 -6.48 -7.26
N TRP A 32 18.33 -6.74 -6.58
CA TRP A 32 18.55 -6.31 -5.20
C TRP A 32 18.78 -4.79 -5.16
N VAL A 33 18.47 -4.15 -4.02
CA VAL A 33 18.70 -2.72 -3.80
C VAL A 33 19.61 -2.48 -2.60
N GLY A 34 19.28 -3.08 -1.45
CA GLY A 34 20.02 -2.82 -0.23
C GLY A 34 19.81 -3.86 0.86
N ALA A 35 20.65 -3.78 1.89
CA ALA A 35 20.61 -4.63 3.06
C ALA A 35 20.43 -3.80 4.34
N ASN A 36 19.74 -4.35 5.33
CA ASN A 36 19.64 -3.73 6.64
C ASN A 36 20.90 -4.02 7.45
N VAL A 37 21.74 -2.99 7.64
CA VAL A 37 22.98 -3.05 8.42
C VAL A 37 22.73 -2.82 9.92
N GLU A 38 21.50 -2.49 10.31
CA GLU A 38 21.06 -2.24 11.69
C GLU A 38 19.90 -3.20 12.03
N PRO A 39 20.13 -4.53 12.07
CA PRO A 39 19.07 -5.54 12.17
C PRO A 39 18.30 -5.52 13.51
N GLU A 40 18.84 -4.85 14.52
CA GLU A 40 18.20 -4.66 15.83
C GLU A 40 17.06 -3.62 15.76
N THR A 41 17.00 -2.83 14.69
CA THR A 41 15.94 -1.83 14.52
C THR A 41 14.57 -2.50 14.34
N PRO A 42 13.51 -1.95 14.95
CA PRO A 42 12.17 -2.49 14.76
C PRO A 42 11.72 -2.32 13.29
N PRO A 43 10.87 -3.23 12.77
CA PRO A 43 10.43 -3.21 11.38
C PRO A 43 9.90 -1.86 10.87
N GLU A 44 9.21 -1.10 11.72
CA GLU A 44 8.59 0.20 11.38
C GLU A 44 9.63 1.33 11.15
N SER A 45 10.82 1.17 11.70
CA SER A 45 11.95 2.09 11.52
C SER A 45 13.09 1.46 10.72
N ALA A 46 12.87 0.30 10.10
CA ALA A 46 13.90 -0.38 9.34
C ALA A 46 14.34 0.47 8.13
N THR A 47 15.65 0.58 7.96
CA THR A 47 16.25 1.25 6.81
C THR A 47 17.18 0.29 6.09
N PHE A 48 17.30 0.45 4.78
CA PHE A 48 18.10 -0.42 3.92
C PHE A 48 19.23 0.38 3.30
N THR A 49 20.45 -0.03 3.58
CA THR A 49 21.65 0.58 3.02
C THR A 49 21.86 0.07 1.61
N VAL A 50 21.96 0.97 0.63
CA VAL A 50 22.14 0.59 -0.76
C VAL A 50 23.50 -0.08 -0.95
N LEU A 51 23.51 -1.22 -1.65
CA LEU A 51 24.74 -1.89 -2.04
C LEU A 51 25.17 -1.28 -3.40
N PRO A 52 26.30 -0.56 -3.49
CA PRO A 52 26.64 0.19 -4.70
C PRO A 52 27.18 -0.68 -5.85
N ASP A 53 27.53 -1.93 -5.60
CA ASP A 53 28.19 -2.84 -6.55
C ASP A 53 27.21 -3.73 -7.35
N ILE A 54 25.96 -3.85 -6.89
CA ILE A 54 24.97 -4.76 -7.49
C ILE A 54 24.24 -4.18 -8.71
N ALA A 55 24.14 -2.86 -8.81
CA ALA A 55 23.50 -2.14 -9.91
C ALA A 55 23.90 -0.65 -9.87
N TYR A 56 23.64 0.06 -10.98
CA TYR A 56 23.75 1.51 -11.00
C TYR A 56 22.41 2.13 -10.62
N PHE A 57 22.40 2.99 -9.59
CA PHE A 57 21.20 3.59 -9.03
C PHE A 57 21.15 5.09 -9.30
N GLU A 58 20.02 5.55 -9.82
CA GLU A 58 19.64 6.96 -9.92
C GLU A 58 18.36 7.18 -9.10
N PHE A 59 18.13 8.43 -8.69
CA PHE A 59 17.00 8.80 -7.84
C PHE A 59 16.26 10.00 -8.43
N ILE A 60 14.99 9.84 -8.76
CA ILE A 60 14.17 10.95 -9.27
C ILE A 60 13.60 11.70 -8.05
N PRO A 61 13.91 12.99 -7.85
CA PRO A 61 13.38 13.75 -6.72
C PRO A 61 11.86 13.89 -6.78
N LEU A 62 11.20 13.68 -5.65
CA LEU A 62 9.75 13.75 -5.52
C LEU A 62 9.35 14.89 -4.59
N LYS A 63 8.42 15.75 -5.05
CA LYS A 63 7.77 16.74 -4.20
C LYS A 63 6.40 16.24 -3.79
N ALA A 64 6.08 16.33 -2.50
CA ALA A 64 4.71 16.12 -2.04
C ALA A 64 3.79 17.09 -2.82
N ALA A 65 2.73 16.56 -3.43
CA ALA A 65 1.82 17.36 -4.22
C ALA A 65 1.01 18.29 -3.29
N THR A 66 1.55 19.48 -3.01
CA THR A 66 0.76 20.58 -2.44
C THR A 66 -0.23 21.02 -3.52
N GLY A 67 -1.53 20.92 -3.23
CA GLY A 67 -2.59 21.16 -4.19
C GLY A 67 -2.50 22.49 -4.94
N HIS A 68 -3.20 22.52 -6.08
CA HIS A 68 -3.39 23.62 -7.05
C HIS A 68 -2.37 23.70 -8.19
N GLY A 69 -2.64 22.93 -9.24
CA GLY A 69 -2.04 23.14 -10.55
C GLY A 69 -2.70 22.25 -11.59
N GLY A 70 -3.60 22.82 -12.39
CA GLY A 70 -4.21 22.15 -13.52
C GLY A 70 -3.15 21.79 -14.56
N GLY A 71 -2.80 20.52 -14.62
CA GLY A 71 -1.88 19.96 -15.60
C GLY A 71 -2.10 18.46 -15.66
N THR A 72 -2.32 17.95 -16.86
CA THR A 72 -2.50 16.53 -17.17
C THR A 72 -1.23 15.75 -16.83
N ALA A 73 -1.14 15.20 -15.63
CA ALA A 73 -0.11 14.25 -15.22
C ALA A 73 -0.67 13.37 -14.08
N GLY A 74 -0.47 12.05 -14.20
CA GLY A 74 -1.27 11.00 -13.56
C GLY A 74 -1.34 10.97 -12.02
N ASP A 75 -2.23 10.10 -11.55
CA ASP A 75 -2.55 9.74 -10.16
C ASP A 75 -1.33 9.50 -9.26
N THR A 76 -0.72 10.57 -8.74
CA THR A 76 0.35 10.47 -7.75
C THR A 76 0.20 11.50 -6.62
N CYS A 77 0.51 11.08 -5.38
CA CYS A 77 0.65 11.95 -4.20
C CYS A 77 2.00 12.70 -4.20
N TYR A 78 2.92 12.27 -5.06
CA TYR A 78 4.18 12.95 -5.32
C TYR A 78 4.23 13.41 -6.77
N ALA A 79 4.39 14.71 -6.98
CA ALA A 79 4.71 15.25 -8.29
C ALA A 79 6.22 15.10 -8.53
N GLU A 80 6.61 14.78 -9.75
CA GLU A 80 8.01 14.85 -10.16
C GLU A 80 8.46 16.29 -9.99
N ALA A 81 9.52 16.49 -9.20
CA ALA A 81 10.20 17.77 -9.18
C ALA A 81 11.09 17.83 -10.42
N GLU A 82 11.03 18.91 -11.19
CA GLU A 82 12.18 19.25 -12.03
C GLU A 82 13.35 19.65 -11.10
N PRO A 83 14.59 19.17 -11.32
CA PRO A 83 15.13 18.52 -12.52
C PRO A 83 15.78 17.13 -12.28
N GLU A 84 16.36 16.57 -13.36
CA GLU A 84 17.17 15.33 -13.57
C GLU A 84 17.39 14.33 -12.41
N PRO A 85 17.36 13.01 -12.69
CA PRO A 85 17.72 11.99 -11.71
C PRO A 85 19.10 12.26 -11.10
N VAL A 86 19.19 12.21 -9.78
CA VAL A 86 20.45 12.41 -9.05
C VAL A 86 21.14 11.07 -8.82
N GLY A 87 22.47 11.09 -8.70
CA GLY A 87 23.26 9.90 -8.39
C GLY A 87 23.07 9.41 -6.96
N LEU A 88 23.56 8.20 -6.69
CA LEU A 88 23.44 7.53 -5.38
C LEU A 88 23.91 8.38 -4.17
N THR A 89 24.97 9.15 -4.33
CA THR A 89 25.56 9.97 -3.26
C THR A 89 25.04 11.40 -3.22
N GLU A 90 24.22 11.80 -4.20
CA GLU A 90 23.73 13.17 -4.37
C GLU A 90 22.34 13.37 -3.75
N VAL A 91 21.80 12.33 -3.12
CA VAL A 91 20.51 12.36 -2.44
C VAL A 91 20.58 13.13 -1.11
N THR A 92 19.49 13.80 -0.75
CA THR A 92 19.40 14.62 0.46
C THR A 92 18.64 13.89 1.55
N VAL A 93 19.15 13.92 2.79
CA VAL A 93 18.48 13.31 3.95
C VAL A 93 17.12 13.97 4.20
N GLY A 94 16.09 13.16 4.43
CA GLY A 94 14.72 13.57 4.68
C GLY A 94 13.86 13.70 3.42
N GLU A 95 14.48 13.85 2.25
CA GLU A 95 13.80 13.97 0.96
C GLU A 95 13.32 12.62 0.41
N HIS A 96 12.32 12.69 -0.47
CA HIS A 96 11.69 11.53 -1.10
C HIS A 96 12.13 11.40 -2.55
N TYR A 97 12.35 10.16 -2.98
CA TYR A 97 12.81 9.85 -4.34
C TYR A 97 12.12 8.61 -4.88
N GLU A 98 11.99 8.54 -6.21
CA GLU A 98 11.70 7.29 -6.90
C GLU A 98 12.99 6.63 -7.34
N VAL A 99 13.11 5.32 -7.08
CA VAL A 99 14.31 4.55 -7.43
C VAL A 99 14.33 4.19 -8.91
N VAL A 100 15.44 4.51 -9.57
CA VAL A 100 15.74 4.11 -10.94
C VAL A 100 16.98 3.22 -10.92
N VAL A 101 16.89 2.08 -11.61
CA VAL A 101 17.94 1.07 -11.60
C VAL A 101 18.40 0.72 -13.01
N THR A 102 19.72 0.57 -13.15
CA THR A 102 20.35 -0.03 -14.33
C THR A 102 21.10 -1.29 -13.90
N THR A 103 20.71 -2.44 -14.45
CA THR A 103 21.20 -3.76 -14.02
C THR A 103 22.00 -4.46 -15.11
N PHE A 104 22.89 -5.37 -14.70
CA PHE A 104 23.65 -6.22 -15.63
C PHE A 104 22.76 -7.13 -16.50
N ALA A 105 21.51 -7.36 -16.08
CA ALA A 105 20.54 -8.16 -16.82
C ALA A 105 19.86 -7.40 -17.97
N GLY A 106 20.23 -6.14 -18.21
CA GLY A 106 19.78 -5.36 -19.37
C GLY A 106 18.58 -4.44 -19.10
N LEU A 107 18.23 -4.19 -17.84
CA LEU A 107 17.35 -3.07 -17.49
C LEU A 107 18.18 -1.79 -17.49
N TYR A 108 17.79 -0.79 -18.29
CA TYR A 108 18.51 0.48 -18.40
C TYR A 108 17.61 1.63 -17.98
N ARG A 109 18.04 2.39 -16.97
CA ARG A 109 17.27 3.48 -16.35
C ARG A 109 15.82 3.09 -16.08
N TYR A 110 15.64 1.86 -15.61
CA TYR A 110 14.32 1.29 -15.35
C TYR A 110 13.77 1.87 -14.06
N ARG A 111 12.57 2.45 -14.14
CA ARG A 111 11.86 2.99 -12.99
C ARG A 111 11.24 1.84 -12.19
N LEU A 112 11.74 1.57 -10.99
CA LEU A 112 11.16 0.56 -10.11
C LEU A 112 9.73 0.94 -9.66
N GLY A 113 9.44 2.24 -9.64
CA GLY A 113 8.22 2.80 -9.09
C GLY A 113 8.21 2.83 -7.57
N ASP A 114 9.26 2.35 -6.90
CA ASP A 114 9.35 2.39 -5.45
C ASP A 114 9.75 3.80 -4.98
N VAL A 115 8.94 4.37 -4.08
CA VAL A 115 9.17 5.65 -3.41
C VAL A 115 9.88 5.39 -2.09
N VAL A 116 11.03 6.04 -1.92
CA VAL A 116 11.89 5.92 -0.75
C VAL A 116 12.18 7.28 -0.14
N GLN A 117 12.32 7.31 1.18
CA GLN A 117 12.84 8.45 1.91
C GLN A 117 14.29 8.18 2.32
N VAL A 118 15.18 9.15 2.14
CA VAL A 118 16.56 9.02 2.61
C VAL A 118 16.59 9.25 4.12
N ALA A 119 16.83 8.20 4.90
CA ALA A 119 16.88 8.28 6.36
C ALA A 119 18.23 8.76 6.89
N GLY A 120 19.29 8.64 6.08
CA GLY A 120 20.66 9.02 6.44
C GLY A 120 21.66 8.33 5.54
N PHE A 121 22.91 8.23 6.00
CA PHE A 121 23.99 7.56 5.28
C PHE A 121 24.70 6.54 6.18
N TYR A 122 25.11 5.42 5.59
CA TYR A 122 26.10 4.53 6.17
C TYR A 122 27.42 4.78 5.44
N ASN A 123 28.37 5.43 6.11
CA ASN A 123 29.53 6.04 5.46
C ASN A 123 29.08 6.98 4.33
N SER A 124 29.32 6.62 3.07
CA SER A 124 28.95 7.40 1.89
C SER A 124 27.75 6.85 1.12
N THR A 125 27.21 5.68 1.48
CA THR A 125 26.03 5.10 0.79
C THR A 125 24.74 5.44 1.55
N PRO A 126 23.64 5.82 0.87
CA PRO A 126 22.42 6.22 1.53
C PRO A 126 21.69 5.04 2.20
N LYS A 127 21.04 5.34 3.32
CA LYS A 127 20.07 4.48 4.00
C LYS A 127 18.67 4.88 3.56
N LEU A 128 17.95 3.95 2.93
CA LEU A 128 16.62 4.19 2.39
C LEU A 128 15.55 3.61 3.32
N LYS A 129 14.54 4.42 3.64
CA LYS A 129 13.29 3.95 4.22
C LYS A 129 12.28 3.77 3.09
N PHE A 130 11.73 2.56 2.95
CA PHE A 130 10.67 2.30 1.98
C PHE A 130 9.39 3.03 2.42
N VAL A 131 8.77 3.78 1.50
CA VAL A 131 7.54 4.51 1.76
C VAL A 131 6.36 3.80 1.10
N CYS A 132 6.35 3.72 -0.22
CA CYS A 132 5.28 3.08 -0.98
C CYS A 132 5.75 2.74 -2.40
N ARG A 133 4.90 2.08 -3.20
CA ARG A 133 5.12 1.92 -4.64
C ARG A 133 4.12 2.81 -5.40
N ARG A 134 4.64 3.63 -6.30
CA ARG A 134 3.92 4.56 -7.18
C ARG A 134 2.89 3.79 -8.02
N ASN A 135 1.73 4.41 -8.26
CA ASN A 135 0.57 3.87 -9.01
C ASN A 135 -0.28 2.80 -8.28
N LEU A 136 -0.22 2.70 -6.95
CA LEU A 136 -1.14 1.88 -6.14
C LEU A 136 -2.16 2.74 -5.36
N LEU A 137 -2.64 3.83 -5.97
CA LEU A 137 -3.62 4.72 -5.34
C LEU A 137 -5.06 4.30 -5.66
N LEU A 138 -5.95 4.57 -4.72
CA LEU A 138 -7.38 4.67 -4.98
C LEU A 138 -7.70 6.14 -5.31
N SER A 139 -8.25 6.38 -6.49
CA SER A 139 -8.78 7.68 -6.89
C SER A 139 -10.05 7.49 -7.71
N ILE A 140 -11.08 8.30 -7.45
CA ILE A 140 -12.31 8.36 -8.25
C ILE A 140 -12.51 9.77 -8.82
N ASN A 141 -12.19 10.81 -8.06
CA ASN A 141 -12.37 12.20 -8.49
C ASN A 141 -11.09 13.03 -8.25
N ILE A 142 -11.17 14.07 -7.42
CA ILE A 142 -9.99 14.87 -6.99
C ILE A 142 -9.23 14.23 -5.84
N ASP A 143 -9.79 13.16 -5.28
CA ASP A 143 -9.30 12.52 -4.08
C ASP A 143 -8.13 11.59 -4.39
N LYS A 144 -7.14 11.58 -3.50
CA LYS A 144 -5.91 10.79 -3.65
C LYS A 144 -5.70 9.99 -2.37
N SER A 145 -6.26 8.78 -2.35
CA SER A 145 -6.10 7.89 -1.20
C SER A 145 -4.90 6.98 -1.40
N SER A 146 -3.90 7.13 -0.53
CA SER A 146 -2.71 6.28 -0.53
C SER A 146 -2.96 4.93 0.14
N GLU A 147 -2.04 3.99 -0.08
CA GLU A 147 -2.06 2.73 0.65
C GLU A 147 -1.95 2.94 2.17
N GLN A 148 -1.20 3.96 2.59
CA GLN A 148 -1.07 4.33 3.99
C GLN A 148 -2.40 4.83 4.57
N ASP A 149 -3.16 5.64 3.82
CA ASP A 149 -4.48 6.12 4.25
C ASP A 149 -5.46 4.94 4.40
N LEU A 150 -5.43 4.00 3.45
CA LEU A 150 -6.21 2.77 3.55
C LEU A 150 -5.81 1.92 4.76
N GLN A 151 -4.52 1.77 5.03
CA GLN A 151 -4.02 1.05 6.22
C GLN A 151 -4.52 1.70 7.51
N LEU A 152 -4.42 3.02 7.62
CA LEU A 152 -4.91 3.77 8.77
C LEU A 152 -6.43 3.65 8.95
N ALA A 153 -7.19 3.65 7.84
CA ALA A 153 -8.63 3.47 7.87
C ALA A 153 -9.01 2.07 8.37
N VAL A 154 -8.35 1.03 7.86
CA VAL A 154 -8.55 -0.35 8.31
C VAL A 154 -8.16 -0.51 9.78
N ASP A 155 -7.05 0.10 10.22
CA ASP A 155 -6.61 0.05 11.61
C ASP A 155 -7.58 0.78 12.56
N SER A 156 -8.25 1.85 12.10
CA SER A 156 -9.30 2.52 12.90
C SER A 156 -10.52 1.60 13.06
N ALA A 157 -11.03 1.07 11.95
CA ALA A 157 -12.21 0.22 11.97
C ALA A 157 -11.95 -1.14 12.67
N ALA A 158 -10.73 -1.68 12.58
CA ALA A 158 -10.34 -2.90 13.28
C ALA A 158 -10.39 -2.76 14.83
N LYS A 159 -10.33 -1.53 15.38
CA LYS A 159 -10.53 -1.31 16.83
C LYS A 159 -11.95 -1.64 17.26
N VAL A 160 -12.93 -1.42 16.39
CA VAL A 160 -14.34 -1.76 16.65
C VAL A 160 -14.50 -3.29 16.69
N LEU A 161 -13.88 -4.00 15.75
CA LEU A 161 -13.85 -5.47 15.74
C LEU A 161 -13.14 -6.09 16.95
N ALA A 162 -12.10 -5.43 17.46
CA ALA A 162 -11.33 -5.93 18.59
C ALA A 162 -12.19 -6.08 19.86
N ALA A 163 -13.25 -5.28 20.02
CA ALA A 163 -14.20 -5.42 21.12
C ALA A 163 -14.94 -6.77 21.13
N GLU A 164 -15.12 -7.38 19.96
CA GLU A 164 -15.78 -8.68 19.77
C GLU A 164 -14.80 -9.85 19.60
N LYS A 165 -13.49 -9.61 19.80
CA LYS A 165 -12.42 -10.60 19.55
C LYS A 165 -12.36 -11.06 18.08
N LEU A 166 -12.82 -10.19 17.17
CA LEU A 166 -12.72 -10.40 15.74
C LEU A 166 -11.47 -9.69 15.20
N GLU A 167 -10.87 -10.28 14.17
CA GLU A 167 -9.68 -9.75 13.53
C GLU A 167 -9.80 -9.80 12.01
N VAL A 168 -9.34 -8.72 11.36
CA VAL A 168 -9.15 -8.68 9.90
C VAL A 168 -7.92 -9.54 9.57
N VAL A 169 -8.12 -10.67 8.89
CA VAL A 169 -7.06 -11.58 8.45
C VAL A 169 -6.21 -10.90 7.40
N ASP A 170 -6.85 -10.42 6.33
CA ASP A 170 -6.23 -9.68 5.23
C ASP A 170 -7.30 -8.80 4.55
N TYR A 171 -6.86 -7.80 3.79
CA TYR A 171 -7.75 -6.86 3.13
C TYR A 171 -7.20 -6.34 1.80
N SER A 172 -8.10 -5.86 0.95
CA SER A 172 -7.79 -5.23 -0.34
C SER A 172 -8.86 -4.19 -0.67
N SER A 173 -8.64 -3.36 -1.68
CA SER A 173 -9.57 -2.32 -2.09
C SER A 173 -9.67 -2.18 -3.60
N HIS A 174 -10.76 -1.55 -4.04
CA HIS A 174 -11.06 -1.29 -5.43
C HIS A 174 -11.86 0.01 -5.58
N ALA A 175 -11.56 0.79 -6.61
CA ALA A 175 -12.38 1.92 -7.03
C ALA A 175 -13.43 1.44 -8.05
N GLU A 176 -14.70 1.38 -7.64
CA GLU A 176 -15.79 0.97 -8.52
C GLU A 176 -16.37 2.19 -9.23
N VAL A 177 -16.03 2.32 -10.51
CA VAL A 177 -16.42 3.46 -11.37
C VAL A 177 -17.53 3.10 -12.38
N SER A 178 -18.10 1.88 -12.30
CA SER A 178 -19.21 1.52 -13.19
C SER A 178 -20.55 2.15 -12.82
N ARG A 179 -20.65 2.72 -11.61
CA ARG A 179 -21.81 3.46 -11.11
C ARG A 179 -21.48 4.95 -11.06
N ASP A 180 -22.51 5.78 -11.15
CA ASP A 180 -22.40 7.24 -11.02
C ASP A 180 -23.26 7.72 -9.84
N PRO A 181 -22.66 8.31 -8.78
CA PRO A 181 -21.21 8.47 -8.59
C PRO A 181 -20.51 7.13 -8.29
N GLY A 182 -19.24 7.02 -8.68
CA GLY A 182 -18.40 5.87 -8.33
C GLY A 182 -18.13 5.83 -6.83
N HIS A 183 -17.76 4.66 -6.30
CA HIS A 183 -17.53 4.48 -4.87
C HIS A 183 -16.35 3.54 -4.58
N TYR A 184 -15.80 3.65 -3.36
CA TYR A 184 -14.75 2.74 -2.92
C TYR A 184 -15.32 1.45 -2.36
N VAL A 185 -14.68 0.34 -2.74
CA VAL A 185 -14.98 -0.99 -2.24
C VAL A 185 -13.77 -1.47 -1.43
N VAL A 186 -14.00 -1.81 -0.17
CA VAL A 186 -12.99 -2.43 0.70
C VAL A 186 -13.40 -3.88 0.95
N PHE A 187 -12.48 -4.81 0.65
CA PHE A 187 -12.67 -6.23 0.86
C PHE A 187 -11.98 -6.69 2.14
N TRP A 188 -12.71 -7.34 3.03
CA TRP A 188 -12.18 -7.86 4.29
C TRP A 188 -12.35 -9.38 4.38
N GLU A 189 -11.26 -10.09 4.66
CA GLU A 189 -11.35 -11.47 5.15
C GLU A 189 -11.22 -11.46 6.68
N LEU A 190 -12.19 -12.03 7.39
CA LEU A 190 -12.22 -12.05 8.86
C LEU A 190 -11.84 -13.42 9.42
N ASN A 191 -11.38 -13.46 10.67
CA ASN A 191 -11.06 -14.71 11.37
C ASN A 191 -12.30 -15.53 11.75
N ALA A 192 -13.46 -14.88 11.92
CA ALA A 192 -14.75 -15.48 12.22
C ALA A 192 -15.88 -14.58 11.69
N ASP A 193 -17.11 -15.11 11.70
CA ASP A 193 -18.29 -14.37 11.27
C ASP A 193 -18.63 -13.27 12.28
N ALA A 194 -18.90 -12.07 11.79
CA ALA A 194 -19.27 -10.91 12.58
C ALA A 194 -20.78 -10.61 12.46
N GLY A 195 -21.32 -9.98 13.51
CA GLY A 195 -22.69 -9.44 13.49
C GLY A 195 -22.84 -8.29 12.48
N ASP A 196 -24.02 -8.18 11.87
CA ASP A 196 -24.27 -7.19 10.82
C ASP A 196 -24.15 -5.75 11.33
N ASP A 197 -24.60 -5.47 12.57
CA ASP A 197 -24.51 -4.14 13.19
C ASP A 197 -23.07 -3.68 13.40
N VAL A 198 -22.17 -4.62 13.70
CA VAL A 198 -20.75 -4.37 13.95
C VAL A 198 -20.05 -4.10 12.62
N LEU A 199 -20.37 -4.88 11.59
CA LEU A 199 -19.85 -4.67 10.24
C LEU A 199 -20.30 -3.34 9.66
N GLN A 200 -21.56 -2.95 9.89
CA GLN A 200 -22.07 -1.64 9.50
C GLN A 200 -21.31 -0.52 10.23
N SER A 201 -21.10 -0.65 11.55
CA SER A 201 -20.30 0.31 12.33
C SER A 201 -18.86 0.42 11.83
N CYS A 202 -18.25 -0.71 11.44
CA CYS A 202 -16.92 -0.74 10.83
C CYS A 202 -16.90 -0.06 9.46
N CYS A 203 -17.94 -0.26 8.64
CA CYS A 203 -18.08 0.38 7.34
C CYS A 203 -18.17 1.90 7.48
N ASP A 204 -18.93 2.39 8.46
CA ASP A 204 -19.05 3.82 8.72
C ASP A 204 -17.73 4.41 9.26
N GLU A 205 -17.02 3.67 10.12
CA GLU A 205 -15.71 4.08 10.64
C GLU A 205 -14.63 4.10 9.55
N LEU A 206 -14.65 3.12 8.64
CA LEU A 206 -13.79 3.10 7.45
C LEU A 206 -13.97 4.37 6.62
N ASP A 207 -15.22 4.74 6.32
CA ASP A 207 -15.54 5.93 5.53
C ASP A 207 -15.06 7.22 6.23
N ARG A 208 -15.22 7.33 7.55
CA ARG A 208 -14.76 8.50 8.34
C ARG A 208 -13.25 8.60 8.44
N ALA A 209 -12.55 7.47 8.44
CA ALA A 209 -11.11 7.43 8.65
C ALA A 209 -10.30 7.87 7.42
N PHE A 210 -10.92 7.95 6.24
CA PHE A 210 -10.32 8.63 5.08
C PHE A 210 -10.27 10.15 5.34
N ALA A 211 -9.11 10.61 5.82
CA ALA A 211 -8.89 12.00 6.20
C ALA A 211 -8.54 12.93 5.03
N ASP A 212 -8.40 12.41 3.80
CA ASP A 212 -8.08 13.22 2.62
C ASP A 212 -9.17 14.29 2.39
N PRO A 213 -8.82 15.59 2.35
CA PRO A 213 -9.81 16.64 2.14
C PRO A 213 -10.58 16.50 0.81
N GLY A 214 -9.94 15.95 -0.23
CA GLY A 214 -10.57 15.68 -1.52
C GLY A 214 -11.65 14.61 -1.42
N TYR A 215 -11.37 13.52 -0.70
CA TYR A 215 -12.33 12.46 -0.40
C TYR A 215 -13.52 12.99 0.41
N VAL A 216 -13.25 13.61 1.56
CA VAL A 216 -14.28 14.12 2.48
C VAL A 216 -15.17 15.16 1.79
N GLY A 217 -14.57 16.07 1.02
CA GLY A 217 -15.30 17.08 0.25
C GLY A 217 -16.20 16.45 -0.82
N SER A 218 -15.66 15.50 -1.59
CA SER A 218 -16.41 14.83 -2.66
C SER A 218 -17.51 13.92 -2.13
N ARG A 219 -17.29 13.22 -1.01
CA ARG A 219 -18.28 12.38 -0.34
C ARG A 219 -19.45 13.21 0.20
N ARG A 220 -19.18 14.37 0.81
CA ARG A 220 -20.21 15.34 1.26
C ARG A 220 -20.97 15.99 0.11
N ALA A 221 -20.28 16.29 -0.98
CA ALA A 221 -20.88 16.86 -2.19
C ALA A 221 -21.60 15.81 -3.07
N ARG A 222 -21.65 14.54 -2.64
CA ARG A 222 -22.21 13.41 -3.40
C ARG A 222 -21.54 13.16 -4.75
N GLY A 223 -20.29 13.61 -4.92
CA GLY A 223 -19.44 13.30 -6.07
C GLY A 223 -18.76 11.93 -5.97
N ILE A 224 -18.67 11.36 -4.76
CA ILE A 224 -18.28 9.96 -4.49
C ILE A 224 -19.42 9.30 -3.71
N GLY A 225 -19.79 8.09 -4.12
CA GLY A 225 -20.82 7.28 -3.47
C GLY A 225 -20.38 6.74 -2.10
N PRO A 226 -21.31 6.15 -1.32
CA PRO A 226 -20.99 5.52 -0.04
C PRO A 226 -19.94 4.42 -0.19
N LEU A 227 -18.95 4.44 0.70
CA LEU A 227 -17.96 3.37 0.79
C LEU A 227 -18.68 2.02 1.03
N GLU A 228 -18.28 1.02 0.27
CA GLU A 228 -18.81 -0.34 0.34
C GLU A 228 -17.82 -1.26 1.04
N LEU A 229 -18.21 -1.85 2.17
CA LEU A 229 -17.45 -2.92 2.82
C LEU A 229 -17.99 -4.28 2.36
N ARG A 230 -17.14 -5.08 1.70
CA ARG A 230 -17.43 -6.45 1.29
C ARG A 230 -16.69 -7.45 2.16
N VAL A 231 -17.43 -8.24 2.92
CA VAL A 231 -16.86 -9.31 3.75
C VAL A 231 -16.71 -10.58 2.89
N LEU A 232 -15.51 -11.13 2.89
CA LEU A 232 -15.11 -12.29 2.11
C LEU A 232 -15.24 -13.58 2.90
N GLN A 233 -15.40 -14.68 2.18
CA GLN A 233 -15.27 -16.02 2.74
C GLN A 233 -13.83 -16.27 3.20
N ARG A 234 -13.68 -16.98 4.33
CA ARG A 234 -12.37 -17.42 4.82
C ARG A 234 -11.61 -18.25 3.78
N GLY A 235 -10.32 -17.96 3.62
CA GLY A 235 -9.43 -18.56 2.63
C GLY A 235 -9.46 -17.88 1.26
N THR A 236 -10.12 -16.73 1.09
CA THR A 236 -10.18 -16.03 -0.21
C THR A 236 -8.80 -15.50 -0.60
N PHE A 237 -8.05 -14.88 0.30
CA PHE A 237 -6.69 -14.43 0.01
C PHE A 237 -5.72 -15.60 -0.23
N GLN A 238 -6.01 -16.79 0.32
CA GLN A 238 -5.28 -18.00 -0.04
C GLN A 238 -5.54 -18.42 -1.50
N LYS A 239 -6.76 -18.23 -2.01
CA LYS A 239 -7.08 -18.43 -3.44
C LYS A 239 -6.35 -17.39 -4.31
N VAL A 240 -6.27 -16.14 -3.86
CA VAL A 240 -5.49 -15.09 -4.53
C VAL A 240 -4.01 -15.47 -4.61
N LEU A 241 -3.41 -15.92 -3.50
CA LEU A 241 -2.03 -16.42 -3.49
C LEU A 241 -1.85 -17.55 -4.52
N ARG A 242 -2.73 -18.57 -4.52
CA ARG A 242 -2.66 -19.68 -5.49
C ARG A 242 -2.77 -19.21 -6.94
N HIS A 243 -3.56 -18.17 -7.21
CA HIS A 243 -3.64 -17.55 -8.52
C HIS A 243 -2.29 -16.96 -8.96
N TYR A 244 -1.61 -16.20 -8.10
CA TYR A 244 -0.28 -15.68 -8.42
C TYR A 244 0.77 -16.78 -8.60
N LEU A 245 0.70 -17.86 -7.80
CA LEU A 245 1.58 -19.01 -7.99
C LEU A 245 1.35 -19.70 -9.35
N SER A 246 0.10 -19.76 -9.82
CA SER A 246 -0.21 -20.31 -11.14
C SER A 246 0.31 -19.45 -12.30
N LEU A 247 0.57 -18.17 -12.05
CA LEU A 247 1.20 -17.25 -13.00
C LEU A 247 2.74 -17.33 -12.99
N GLY A 248 3.32 -18.22 -12.17
CA GLY A 248 4.77 -18.42 -12.09
C GLY A 248 5.49 -17.48 -11.13
N ALA A 249 4.77 -16.68 -10.33
CA ALA A 249 5.39 -15.83 -9.32
C ALA A 249 5.97 -16.68 -8.16
N PRO A 250 7.20 -16.41 -7.70
CA PRO A 250 7.76 -17.13 -6.56
C PRO A 250 7.03 -16.72 -5.27
N VAL A 251 6.78 -17.69 -4.38
CA VAL A 251 6.07 -17.49 -3.11
C VAL A 251 6.72 -16.38 -2.27
N SER A 252 8.04 -16.27 -2.29
CA SER A 252 8.82 -15.30 -1.51
C SER A 252 8.60 -13.84 -1.93
N GLN A 253 8.12 -13.60 -3.16
CA GLN A 253 7.87 -12.24 -3.68
C GLN A 253 6.38 -11.87 -3.63
N PHE A 254 5.50 -12.80 -3.23
CA PHE A 254 4.08 -12.50 -3.18
C PHE A 254 3.77 -11.48 -2.07
N LYS A 255 3.08 -10.41 -2.46
CA LYS A 255 2.48 -9.43 -1.56
C LYS A 255 1.02 -9.28 -1.97
N SER A 256 0.09 -9.42 -1.00
CA SER A 256 -1.33 -9.17 -1.25
C SER A 256 -1.51 -7.75 -1.82
N PRO A 257 -2.18 -7.57 -2.97
CA PRO A 257 -2.40 -6.25 -3.53
C PRO A 257 -3.37 -5.47 -2.64
N ARG A 258 -2.98 -4.28 -2.20
CA ARG A 258 -3.86 -3.40 -1.38
C ARG A 258 -4.88 -2.66 -2.21
N CYS A 259 -4.53 -2.28 -3.44
CA CYS A 259 -5.46 -1.71 -4.41
C CYS A 259 -5.47 -2.58 -5.67
N VAL A 260 -6.66 -2.97 -6.12
CA VAL A 260 -6.87 -3.83 -7.29
C VAL A 260 -7.51 -2.99 -8.38
N GLY A 261 -6.74 -2.63 -9.40
CA GLY A 261 -7.27 -1.96 -10.59
C GLY A 261 -7.93 -2.95 -11.56
N ARG A 262 -9.00 -2.52 -12.26
CA ARG A 262 -9.67 -3.31 -13.31
C ARG A 262 -8.73 -3.73 -14.44
N ALA A 263 -7.78 -2.86 -14.81
CA ALA A 263 -6.84 -3.10 -15.91
C ALA A 263 -5.67 -4.02 -15.53
N ASN A 264 -5.22 -3.98 -14.27
CA ASN A 264 -3.96 -4.60 -13.86
C ASN A 264 -4.15 -5.96 -13.16
N ASN A 265 -5.30 -6.22 -12.55
CA ASN A 265 -5.52 -7.42 -11.72
C ASN A 265 -6.97 -7.95 -11.82
N SER A 266 -7.51 -8.08 -13.03
CA SER A 266 -8.89 -8.55 -13.27
C SER A 266 -9.18 -9.93 -12.68
N GLY A 267 -8.22 -10.87 -12.73
CA GLY A 267 -8.35 -12.19 -12.13
C GLY A 267 -8.48 -12.16 -10.60
N VAL A 268 -7.74 -11.26 -9.93
CA VAL A 268 -7.84 -11.07 -8.48
C VAL A 268 -9.20 -10.47 -8.12
N LEU A 269 -9.66 -9.44 -8.85
CA LEU A 269 -10.97 -8.82 -8.60
C LEU A 269 -12.12 -9.82 -8.79
N GLN A 270 -12.02 -10.73 -9.77
CA GLN A 270 -12.98 -11.81 -9.96
C GLN A 270 -12.99 -12.78 -8.77
N ILE A 271 -11.82 -13.19 -8.27
CA ILE A 271 -11.73 -14.04 -7.08
C ILE A 271 -12.35 -13.33 -5.87
N LEU A 272 -12.01 -12.07 -5.63
CA LEU A 272 -12.56 -11.30 -4.50
C LEU A 272 -14.09 -11.18 -4.61
N SER A 273 -14.59 -10.79 -5.78
CA SER A 273 -16.03 -10.58 -6.01
C SER A 273 -16.84 -11.88 -5.94
N ALA A 274 -16.27 -13.01 -6.38
CA ALA A 274 -16.94 -14.32 -6.35
C ALA A 274 -17.04 -14.92 -4.93
N ASN A 275 -16.24 -14.44 -3.97
CA ASN A 275 -16.20 -14.97 -2.60
C ASN A 275 -16.78 -13.98 -1.57
N VAL A 276 -17.57 -12.99 -2.00
CA VAL A 276 -18.25 -12.05 -1.11
C VAL A 276 -19.41 -12.78 -0.42
N VAL A 277 -19.45 -12.69 0.92
CA VAL A 277 -20.51 -13.27 1.76
C VAL A 277 -21.52 -12.19 2.15
N LYS A 278 -21.05 -10.99 2.50
CA LYS A 278 -21.88 -9.84 2.90
C LYS A 278 -21.34 -8.55 2.30
N ALA A 279 -22.22 -7.58 2.07
CA ALA A 279 -21.86 -6.25 1.61
C ALA A 279 -22.64 -5.18 2.40
N PHE A 280 -21.95 -4.13 2.81
CA PHE A 280 -22.49 -3.01 3.58
C PHE A 280 -22.09 -1.70 2.91
N PHE A 281 -22.95 -0.69 3.00
CA PHE A 281 -22.66 0.65 2.50
C PHE A 281 -22.63 1.60 3.68
N SER A 282 -21.65 2.49 3.73
CA SER A 282 -21.49 3.47 4.79
C SER A 282 -22.64 4.47 4.83
N ALA A 283 -23.19 4.67 6.02
CA ALA A 283 -24.19 5.70 6.35
C ALA A 283 -23.55 6.93 7.02
N ALA A 284 -22.21 7.04 7.05
CA ALA A 284 -21.51 8.06 7.82
C ALA A 284 -21.74 9.52 7.35
N TYR A 285 -22.17 9.71 6.11
CA TYR A 285 -22.36 11.01 5.44
C TYR A 285 -23.80 11.21 4.92
N ASP A 286 -24.73 10.35 5.33
CA ASP A 286 -26.14 10.43 4.92
C ASP A 286 -26.97 11.44 5.72
#